data_AF-A0A7X9IAD0-F1
#
_entry.id   AF-A0A7X9IAD0-F1
#
_cell.length_a   1.000
_cell.length_b   1.000
_cell.length_c   1.000
_cell.angle_alpha   90.00
_cell.angle_beta   90.00
_cell.angle_gamma   90.00
#
_symmetry.space_group_name_H-M   'P 1'
#
loop_
_entity.id
_entity.type
_entity.pdbx_description
1 polymer ?
#
loop_
_entity_poly.entity_id
_entity_poly.type
_entity_poly.pdbx_seq_one_letter_code
_entity_poly.pdbx_strand_id
1 'polypeptide(L)' 'MGIKPVPAKLFRKFLADQGLKYVRTVGGHEIWDRTDGSLLRPVTIQTHCKDVPMLHIHTTL' A
#
# COMPACT_ATOMS: atom_id res chain seq x y z
N MET A 1 -7.14 16.39 -17.26
CA MET A 1 -7.77 15.11 -16.86
C MET A 1 -7.40 14.90 -15.39
N GLY A 2 -8.33 15.14 -14.46
CA GLY A 2 -8.04 15.16 -13.02
C GLY A 2 -7.73 13.75 -12.48
N ILE A 3 -6.64 13.64 -11.75
CA ILE A 3 -6.22 12.42 -11.07
C ILE A 3 -7.26 12.07 -9.99
N LYS A 4 -7.88 10.88 -10.08
CA LYS A 4 -8.87 10.42 -9.10
C LYS A 4 -8.15 9.65 -7.99
N PRO A 5 -8.36 10.00 -6.70
CA PRO A 5 -7.84 9.23 -5.59
C PRO A 5 -8.37 7.79 -5.59
N VAL A 6 -7.53 6.83 -5.15
CA VAL A 6 -7.93 5.43 -4.99
C VAL A 6 -8.30 5.20 -3.52
N PRO A 7 -9.51 4.70 -3.21
CA PRO A 7 -9.89 4.36 -1.84
C PRO A 7 -8.94 3.34 -1.23
N ALA A 8 -8.45 3.57 -0.02
CA ALA A 8 -7.46 2.69 0.62
C ALA A 8 -7.96 1.25 0.83
N LYS A 9 -9.29 1.05 0.90
CA LYS A 9 -9.91 -0.27 0.95
C LYS A 9 -9.76 -1.04 -0.36
N LEU A 10 -9.89 -0.36 -1.51
CA LEU A 10 -9.66 -0.98 -2.82
C LEU A 10 -8.19 -1.31 -3.01
N PHE A 11 -7.30 -0.41 -2.59
CA PHE A 11 -5.86 -0.64 -2.68
C PHE A 11 -5.41 -1.84 -1.83
N ARG A 12 -5.93 -2.00 -0.62
CA ARG A 12 -5.65 -3.19 0.22
C ARG A 12 -6.12 -4.49 -0.43
N LYS A 13 -7.30 -4.48 -1.07
CA LYS A 13 -7.77 -5.65 -1.85
C LYS A 13 -6.84 -5.96 -3.01
N PHE A 14 -6.38 -4.93 -3.73
CA PHE A 14 -5.41 -5.09 -4.80
C PHE A 14 -4.09 -5.69 -4.30
N LEU A 15 -3.54 -5.21 -3.17
CA LEU A 15 -2.32 -5.80 -2.60
C LEU A 15 -2.49 -7.27 -2.25
N ALA A 16 -3.63 -7.65 -1.66
CA ALA A 16 -3.93 -9.05 -1.37
C ALA A 16 -4.05 -9.91 -2.63
N ASP A 17 -4.68 -9.38 -3.69
CA ASP A 17 -4.79 -10.04 -5.00
C ASP A 17 -3.41 -10.22 -5.67
N GLN A 18 -2.50 -9.26 -5.47
CA GLN A 18 -1.10 -9.34 -5.92
C GLN A 18 -0.22 -10.24 -5.05
N GLY A 19 -0.79 -10.91 -4.04
CA GLY A 19 -0.11 -11.86 -3.16
C GLY A 19 0.64 -11.22 -1.98
N LEU A 20 0.47 -9.93 -1.72
CA LEU A 20 1.03 -9.30 -0.53
C LEU A 20 0.15 -9.60 0.69
N LYS A 21 0.79 -9.76 1.84
CA LYS A 21 0.14 -9.95 3.13
C LYS A 21 0.46 -8.77 4.03
N TYR A 22 -0.51 -8.42 4.86
CA TYR A 22 -0.29 -7.51 5.96
C TYR A 22 0.72 -8.13 6.94
N VAL A 23 1.78 -7.39 7.26
CA VAL A 23 2.83 -7.81 8.19
C VAL A 23 2.60 -7.19 9.56
N ARG A 24 2.49 -5.86 9.63
CA ARG A 24 2.36 -5.10 10.88
C ARG A 24 1.94 -3.66 10.64
N THR A 25 1.53 -2.98 11.70
CA THR A 25 1.31 -1.53 11.71
C THR A 25 2.32 -0.87 12.65
N VAL A 26 3.00 0.17 12.20
CA VAL A 26 3.96 0.95 12.99
C VAL A 26 3.65 2.43 12.82
N GLY A 27 3.37 3.16 13.91
CA GLY A 27 3.20 4.61 13.85
C GLY A 27 2.05 5.11 12.96
N GLY A 28 1.03 4.28 12.71
CA GLY A 28 -0.05 4.61 11.76
C GLY A 28 0.27 4.27 10.30
N HIS A 29 1.33 3.50 10.04
CA HIS A 29 1.65 2.93 8.73
C HIS A 29 1.49 1.41 8.76
N GLU A 30 0.61 0.88 7.91
CA GLU A 30 0.54 -0.54 7.62
C GLU A 30 1.68 -0.93 6.70
N ILE A 31 2.35 -2.03 7.01
CA ILE A 31 3.39 -2.65 6.22
C ILE A 31 2.80 -3.89 5.55
N TRP A 32 2.87 -3.94 4.23
CA TRP A 32 2.43 -5.03 3.39
C TRP A 32 3.62 -5.60 2.64
N ASP A 33 3.82 -6.91 2.71
CA ASP A 33 4.98 -7.56 2.11
C ASP A 33 4.62 -8.96 1.60
N ARG A 34 5.49 -9.53 0.78
CA ARG A 34 5.37 -10.90 0.29
C ARG A 34 6.07 -11.86 1.23
N THR A 35 5.41 -12.99 1.52
CA THR A 35 5.97 -14.01 2.43
C THR A 35 7.18 -14.74 1.86
N ASP A 36 7.33 -14.72 0.54
CA ASP A 36 8.46 -15.28 -0.19
C ASP A 36 9.69 -14.34 -0.22
N GLY A 37 9.58 -13.13 0.35
CA GLY A 37 10.72 -12.19 0.44
C GLY A 37 11.18 -11.66 -0.92
N SER A 38 10.37 -11.79 -1.98
CA SER A 38 10.72 -11.30 -3.32
C SER A 38 10.69 -9.78 -3.44
N LEU A 39 10.08 -9.09 -2.49
CA LEU A 39 9.98 -7.63 -2.46
C LEU A 39 11.22 -7.07 -1.74
N LEU A 40 12.01 -6.27 -2.47
CA LEU A 40 13.15 -5.56 -1.90
C LEU A 40 12.73 -4.49 -0.87
N ARG A 41 11.50 -3.99 -0.99
CA ARG A 41 10.92 -2.99 -0.08
C ARG A 41 9.44 -3.32 0.15
N PRO A 42 8.97 -3.31 1.39
CA PRO A 42 7.55 -3.52 1.67
C PRO A 42 6.71 -2.31 1.22
N VAL A 43 5.45 -2.56 0.89
CA VAL A 43 4.48 -1.51 0.58
C VAL A 43 3.94 -0.92 1.87
N THR A 44 3.96 0.41 2.00
CA THR A 44 3.48 1.10 3.19
C THR A 44 2.20 1.89 2.92
N ILE A 45 1.20 1.76 3.79
CA ILE A 45 -0.09 2.46 3.68
C ILE A 45 -0.36 3.23 4.97
N GLN A 46 -0.65 4.53 4.90
CA GLN A 46 -1.12 5.28 6.07
C GLN A 46 -2.53 4.83 6.48
N THR A 47 -2.72 4.48 7.75
CA THR A 47 -4.02 4.03 8.29
C THR A 47 -5.06 5.14 8.35
N HIS A 48 -4.63 6.39 8.54
CA HIS A 48 -5.50 7.56 8.69
C HIS A 48 -6.00 8.15 7.35
N CYS A 49 -5.39 7.76 6.23
CA CYS A 49 -5.79 8.23 4.91
C CYS A 49 -6.92 7.37 4.35
N LYS A 50 -8.11 7.97 4.13
CA LYS A 50 -9.25 7.31 3.47
C LYS A 50 -8.96 6.99 2.01
N ASP A 51 -8.16 7.85 1.38
CA ASP A 51 -7.72 7.75 0.00
C ASP A 51 -6.21 7.64 -0.05
N VAL A 52 -5.67 6.73 -0.86
CA VAL A 52 -4.24 6.67 -1.16
C VAL A 52 -3.97 7.83 -2.12
N PRO A 53 -3.19 8.85 -1.72
CA PRO A 53 -2.85 9.94 -2.62
C PRO A 53 -2.07 9.36 -3.79
N MET A 54 -2.44 9.70 -5.04
CA MET A 54 -1.76 9.12 -6.21
C MET A 54 -0.26 9.46 -6.25
N LEU A 55 0.17 10.52 -5.53
CA LEU A 55 1.57 10.91 -5.32
C LEU A 55 2.37 9.96 -4.39
N HIS A 56 1.72 9.09 -3.61
CA HIS A 56 2.42 8.03 -2.86
C HIS A 56 2.78 6.83 -3.74
N ILE A 57 2.23 6.73 -4.96
CA ILE A 57 2.61 5.73 -5.96
C ILE A 57 3.60 6.38 -6.95
N HIS A 58 4.68 6.99 -6.47
CA HIS A 58 5.67 7.59 -7.36
C HIS A 58 7.13 7.59 -6.90
N THR A 59 7.48 6.97 -5.78
CA THR A 59 8.89 6.86 -5.36
C THR A 59 9.25 5.45 -4.94
N THR A 60 9.48 4.60 -5.93
CA THR A 60 10.34 3.42 -5.75
C THR A 60 11.07 3.17 -7.07
N LEU A 61 11.93 4.12 -7.45
CA LEU A 61 13.10 3.84 -8.29
C LEU A 61 14.22 3.33 -7.37
#